data_AF-A0A2J8ILZ1-F1
#
_entry.id   AF-A0A2J8ILZ1-F1
#
_cell.length_a   1.000
_cell.length_b   1.000
_cell.length_c   1.000
_cell.angle_alpha   90.00
_cell.angle_beta   90.00
_cell.angle_gamma   90.00
#
_symmetry.space_group_name_H-M   'P 1'
#
loop_
_entity.id
_entity.type
_entity.pdbx_description
1 polymer ?
#
loop_
_entity_poly.entity_id
_entity_poly.type
_entity_poly.pdbx_seq_one_letter_code
_entity_poly.pdbx_strand_id
1 'polypeptide(L)'
;EKRQAKFMEHKLKCTKARNEYLLSLASVNAAVSNYYLHDVLDLMDCCDTGFHLALGQVLRSYTAAESRTQASQVQGLGSLEEAVEALDPPGDKAKVLEVHATVFCPPLRFDYHPHDGDEVAEICVEMELRDEILPRAQNIQSRLDRQTIETEETSPSTESLKSTSSDPGSRQAGRRRGQQQETETFYLTKLQEYLSGRSILAKLQAKHEKLQEA
;
A
#
# COMPACT_ATOMS: atom_id res chain seq x y z
N GLU A 1 111.58 31.23 -28.23
CA GLU A 1 110.67 31.00 -29.38
C GLU A 1 109.90 29.66 -29.35
N LYS A 2 110.55 28.49 -29.52
CA LYS A 2 109.85 27.18 -29.59
C LYS A 2 108.95 26.83 -28.38
N ARG A 3 109.36 27.20 -27.15
CA ARG A 3 108.56 26.97 -25.92
C ARG A 3 107.28 27.80 -25.89
N GLN A 4 107.33 29.02 -26.42
CA GLN A 4 106.18 29.93 -26.46
C GLN A 4 105.15 29.49 -27.49
N ALA A 5 105.59 29.01 -28.66
CA ALA A 5 104.71 28.41 -29.66
C ALA A 5 103.97 27.18 -29.12
N LYS A 6 104.67 26.25 -28.45
CA LYS A 6 104.04 25.07 -27.81
C LYS A 6 103.04 25.46 -26.73
N PHE A 7 103.37 26.44 -25.89
CA PHE A 7 102.45 26.94 -24.87
C PHE A 7 101.16 27.48 -25.50
N MET A 8 101.26 28.28 -26.56
CA MET A 8 100.10 28.82 -27.27
C MET A 8 99.25 27.72 -27.92
N GLU A 9 99.88 26.69 -28.49
CA GLU A 9 99.19 25.52 -29.04
C GLU A 9 98.41 24.75 -27.95
N HIS A 10 99.03 24.48 -26.80
CA HIS A 10 98.35 23.82 -25.68
C HIS A 10 97.23 24.68 -25.10
N LYS A 11 97.43 26.00 -24.96
CA LYS A 11 96.38 26.93 -24.51
C LYS A 11 95.17 26.91 -25.45
N LEU A 12 95.41 26.85 -26.76
CA LEU A 12 94.36 26.73 -27.76
C LEU A 12 93.61 25.39 -27.62
N LYS A 13 94.33 24.28 -27.47
CA LYS A 13 93.71 22.95 -27.24
C LYS A 13 92.85 22.93 -25.96
N CYS A 14 93.35 23.48 -24.86
CA CYS A 14 92.59 23.61 -23.61
C CYS A 14 91.33 24.47 -23.80
N THR A 15 91.44 25.55 -24.57
CA THR A 15 90.28 26.43 -24.85
C THR A 15 89.24 25.71 -25.71
N LYS A 16 89.66 24.95 -26.73
CA LYS A 16 88.75 24.12 -27.54
C LYS A 16 88.03 23.08 -26.67
N ALA A 17 88.77 22.32 -25.86
CA ALA A 17 88.18 21.33 -24.96
C ALA A 17 87.20 21.96 -23.96
N ARG A 18 87.52 23.12 -23.40
CA ARG A 18 86.61 23.86 -22.52
C ARG A 18 85.34 24.31 -23.25
N ASN A 19 85.46 24.77 -24.48
CA ASN A 19 84.30 25.21 -25.26
C ASN A 19 83.38 24.02 -25.60
N GLU A 20 83.94 22.88 -26.04
CA GLU A 20 83.18 21.64 -26.27
C GLU A 20 82.46 21.16 -25.01
N TYR A 21 83.12 21.26 -23.85
CA TYR A 21 82.49 20.95 -22.56
C TYR A 21 81.31 21.89 -22.27
N LEU A 22 81.45 23.20 -22.47
CA LEU A 22 80.36 24.15 -22.22
C LEU A 22 79.18 23.93 -23.18
N LEU A 23 79.43 23.59 -24.44
CA LEU A 23 78.38 23.22 -25.40
C LEU A 23 77.64 21.95 -24.96
N SER A 24 78.39 20.92 -24.55
CA SER A 24 77.82 19.68 -24.04
C SER A 24 77.01 19.90 -22.76
N LEU A 25 77.51 20.74 -21.85
CA LEU A 25 76.82 21.10 -20.61
C LEU A 25 75.49 21.80 -20.90
N ALA A 26 75.47 22.75 -21.84
CA ALA A 26 74.24 23.41 -22.26
C ALA A 26 73.25 22.42 -22.89
N SER A 27 73.73 21.51 -23.74
CA SER A 27 72.90 20.46 -24.36
C SER A 27 72.28 19.52 -23.33
N VAL A 28 73.05 19.05 -22.35
CA VAL A 28 72.55 18.14 -21.30
C VAL A 28 71.55 18.85 -20.40
N ASN A 29 71.80 20.10 -20.00
CA ASN A 29 70.86 20.88 -19.21
C ASN A 29 69.54 21.10 -19.96
N ALA A 30 69.59 21.36 -21.27
CA ALA A 30 68.39 21.48 -22.10
C ALA A 30 67.63 20.16 -22.18
N ALA A 31 68.31 19.03 -22.37
CA ALA A 31 67.68 17.71 -22.40
C ALA A 31 67.01 17.34 -21.07
N VAL A 32 67.68 17.59 -19.93
CA VAL A 32 67.12 17.37 -18.59
C VAL A 32 65.90 18.25 -18.36
N SER A 33 65.98 19.54 -18.73
CA SER A 33 64.84 20.45 -18.62
C SER A 33 63.66 19.99 -19.48
N ASN A 34 63.90 19.54 -20.71
CA ASN A 34 62.85 19.05 -21.60
C ASN A 34 62.16 17.81 -21.03
N TYR A 35 62.95 16.86 -20.50
CA TYR A 35 62.41 15.66 -19.88
C TYR A 35 61.45 15.99 -18.73
N TYR A 36 61.88 16.83 -17.80
CA TYR A 36 61.08 17.13 -16.60
C TYR A 36 59.96 18.14 -16.84
N LEU A 37 60.06 19.02 -17.84
CA LEU A 37 59.02 20.01 -18.14
C LEU A 37 57.99 19.54 -19.16
N HIS A 38 58.34 18.60 -20.04
CA HIS A 38 57.50 18.18 -21.16
C HIS A 38 57.32 16.67 -21.22
N ASP A 39 58.41 15.92 -21.39
CA ASP A 39 58.30 14.48 -21.73
C ASP A 39 57.57 13.66 -20.65
N VAL A 40 57.76 14.01 -19.37
CA VAL A 40 57.04 13.36 -18.26
C VAL A 40 55.53 13.65 -18.31
N LEU A 41 55.12 14.86 -18.69
CA LEU A 41 53.70 15.22 -18.80
C LEU A 41 53.05 14.52 -19.99
N ASP A 42 53.72 14.51 -21.14
CA ASP A 42 53.24 13.82 -22.34
C ASP A 42 53.08 12.31 -22.08
N LEU A 43 54.00 11.71 -21.32
CA LEU A 43 53.91 10.30 -20.90
C LEU A 43 52.70 10.05 -19.99
N MET A 44 52.41 10.96 -19.06
CA MET A 44 51.23 10.87 -18.20
C MET A 44 49.94 10.95 -19.02
N ASP A 45 49.84 11.92 -19.94
CA ASP A 45 48.69 12.07 -20.82
C ASP A 45 48.47 10.83 -21.71
N CYS A 46 49.56 10.23 -22.21
CA CYS A 46 49.50 8.97 -22.95
C CYS A 46 48.98 7.81 -22.09
N CYS A 47 49.35 7.75 -20.80
CA CYS A 47 48.87 6.72 -19.88
C CYS A 47 47.36 6.88 -19.57
N ASP A 48 46.87 8.11 -19.50
CA ASP A 48 45.46 8.40 -19.20
C ASP A 48 44.54 8.38 -20.44
N THR A 49 45.11 8.22 -21.63
CA THR A 49 44.39 8.30 -22.90
C THR A 49 43.22 7.30 -22.93
N GLY A 50 42.01 7.85 -22.97
CA GLY A 50 40.76 7.08 -23.08
C GLY A 50 40.21 6.51 -21.77
N PHE A 51 40.98 6.47 -20.68
CA PHE A 51 40.55 5.90 -19.40
C PHE A 51 39.29 6.60 -18.86
N HIS A 52 39.34 7.92 -18.71
CA HIS A 52 38.22 8.70 -18.16
C HIS A 52 36.97 8.66 -19.05
N LEU A 53 37.17 8.60 -20.38
CA LEU A 53 36.07 8.50 -21.32
C LEU A 53 35.34 7.16 -21.15
N ALA A 54 36.09 6.06 -21.13
CA ALA A 54 35.54 4.72 -20.94
C ALA A 54 34.86 4.58 -19.57
N LEU A 55 35.51 5.04 -18.49
CA LEU A 55 34.93 5.04 -17.15
C LEU A 55 33.62 5.86 -17.11
N GLY A 56 33.61 7.05 -17.70
CA GLY A 56 32.42 7.89 -17.77
C GLY A 56 31.27 7.24 -18.55
N GLN A 57 31.58 6.51 -19.63
CA GLN A 57 30.57 5.75 -20.39
C GLN A 57 29.95 4.62 -19.58
N VAL A 58 30.78 3.86 -18.85
CA VAL A 58 30.32 2.78 -17.96
C VAL A 58 29.43 3.34 -16.85
N LEU A 59 29.88 4.38 -16.16
CA LEU A 59 29.12 4.98 -15.06
C LEU A 59 27.78 5.58 -15.53
N ARG A 60 27.75 6.24 -16.69
CA ARG A 60 26.48 6.72 -17.28
C ARG A 60 25.54 5.59 -17.67
N SER A 61 26.06 4.49 -18.17
CA SER A 61 25.24 3.32 -18.53
C SER A 61 24.64 2.68 -17.28
N TYR A 62 25.44 2.57 -16.22
CA TYR A 62 25.00 2.09 -14.92
C TYR A 62 23.90 2.99 -14.33
N THR A 63 24.13 4.31 -14.25
CA THR A 63 23.11 5.22 -13.70
C THR A 63 21.82 5.20 -14.50
N ALA A 64 21.90 5.13 -15.84
CA ALA A 64 20.72 5.00 -16.68
C ALA A 64 19.97 3.68 -16.45
N ALA A 65 20.67 2.58 -16.18
CA ALA A 65 20.04 1.31 -15.84
C ALA A 65 19.32 1.38 -14.49
N GLU A 66 19.98 1.92 -13.46
CA GLU A 66 19.39 2.15 -12.14
C GLU A 66 18.14 3.04 -12.21
N SER A 67 18.19 4.14 -12.96
CA SER A 67 17.02 5.02 -13.14
C SER A 67 15.84 4.31 -13.81
N ARG A 68 16.08 3.42 -14.78
CA ARG A 68 15.02 2.62 -15.41
C ARG A 68 14.40 1.63 -14.42
N THR A 69 15.23 0.95 -13.63
CA THR A 69 14.75 0.05 -12.58
C THR A 69 13.91 0.79 -11.55
N GLN A 70 14.38 1.96 -11.09
CA GLN A 70 13.64 2.80 -10.15
C GLN A 70 12.29 3.25 -10.73
N ALA A 71 12.26 3.71 -12.00
CA ALA A 71 11.01 4.10 -12.65
C ALA A 71 10.02 2.93 -12.75
N SER A 72 10.51 1.73 -13.09
CA SER A 72 9.69 0.52 -13.11
C SER A 72 9.14 0.15 -11.73
N GLN A 73 9.93 0.33 -10.66
CA GLN A 73 9.46 0.08 -9.29
C GLN A 73 8.39 1.08 -8.87
N VAL A 74 8.60 2.37 -9.13
CA VAL A 74 7.61 3.43 -8.84
C VAL A 74 6.31 3.16 -9.58
N GLN A 75 6.38 2.75 -10.85
CA GLN A 75 5.19 2.35 -11.62
C GLN A 75 4.47 1.16 -10.96
N GLY A 76 5.20 0.12 -10.55
CA GLY A 76 4.62 -1.04 -9.89
C GLY A 76 3.97 -0.71 -8.55
N LEU A 77 4.58 0.18 -7.76
CA LEU A 77 3.99 0.69 -6.53
C LEU A 77 2.72 1.50 -6.81
N GLY A 78 2.72 2.36 -7.83
CA GLY A 78 1.52 3.11 -8.22
C GLY A 78 0.36 2.21 -8.63
N SER A 79 0.61 1.13 -9.37
CA SER A 79 -0.43 0.13 -9.70
C SER A 79 -0.96 -0.61 -8.46
N LEU A 80 -0.11 -0.86 -7.47
CA LEU A 80 -0.54 -1.48 -6.21
C LEU A 80 -1.37 -0.50 -5.36
N GLU A 81 -0.97 0.76 -5.27
CA GLU A 81 -1.75 1.81 -4.60
C GLU A 81 -3.13 1.95 -5.24
N GLU A 82 -3.22 1.99 -6.57
CA GLU A 82 -4.49 2.01 -7.28
C GLU A 82 -5.36 0.78 -6.95
N ALA A 83 -4.77 -0.41 -6.89
CA ALA A 83 -5.49 -1.63 -6.52
C ALA A 83 -5.99 -1.62 -5.06
N VAL A 84 -5.23 -1.01 -4.15
CA VAL A 84 -5.63 -0.85 -2.73
C VAL A 84 -6.78 0.14 -2.62
N GLU A 85 -6.73 1.27 -3.32
CA GLU A 85 -7.81 2.25 -3.36
C GLU A 85 -9.07 1.71 -4.05
N ALA A 86 -8.92 0.76 -4.97
CA ALA A 86 -10.02 0.09 -5.66
C ALA A 86 -10.71 -1.02 -4.83
N LEU A 87 -10.29 -1.28 -3.59
CA LEU A 87 -10.98 -2.23 -2.71
C LEU A 87 -12.40 -1.75 -2.39
N ASP A 88 -13.41 -2.49 -2.85
CA ASP A 88 -14.83 -2.12 -2.72
C ASP A 88 -15.64 -3.24 -2.05
N PRO A 89 -15.63 -3.36 -0.71
CA PRO A 89 -16.39 -4.39 -0.01
C PRO A 89 -17.91 -4.39 -0.31
N PRO A 90 -18.60 -3.23 -0.43
CA PRO A 90 -19.98 -3.18 -0.89
C PRO A 90 -20.18 -3.74 -2.30
N GLY A 91 -19.32 -3.37 -3.26
CA GLY A 91 -19.37 -3.88 -4.64
C GLY A 91 -19.10 -5.38 -4.73
N ASP A 92 -18.10 -5.87 -3.99
CA ASP A 92 -17.78 -7.29 -3.90
C ASP A 92 -18.96 -8.10 -3.34
N LYS A 93 -19.61 -7.59 -2.29
CA LYS A 93 -20.83 -8.19 -1.75
C LYS A 93 -21.95 -8.24 -2.79
N ALA A 94 -22.18 -7.16 -3.53
CA ALA A 94 -23.21 -7.11 -4.56
C ALA A 94 -22.93 -8.14 -5.68
N LYS A 95 -21.66 -8.24 -6.10
CA LYS A 95 -21.22 -9.22 -7.10
C LYS A 95 -21.41 -10.66 -6.64
N VAL A 96 -21.15 -10.96 -5.36
CA VAL A 96 -21.42 -12.30 -4.80
C VAL A 96 -22.91 -12.64 -4.88
N LEU A 97 -23.79 -11.70 -4.52
CA LEU A 97 -25.24 -11.88 -4.60
C LEU A 97 -25.72 -12.07 -6.04
N GLU A 98 -25.15 -11.32 -6.98
CA GLU A 98 -25.47 -11.41 -8.41
C GLU A 98 -25.03 -12.75 -9.01
N VAL A 99 -23.77 -13.15 -8.79
CA VAL A 99 -23.20 -14.41 -9.32
C VAL A 99 -23.95 -15.62 -8.78
N HIS A 100 -24.43 -15.56 -7.53
CA HIS A 100 -25.13 -16.66 -6.87
C HIS A 100 -26.62 -16.34 -6.67
N ALA A 101 -27.23 -15.63 -7.62
CA ALA A 101 -28.62 -15.16 -7.50
C ALA A 101 -29.61 -16.30 -7.18
N THR A 102 -29.40 -17.51 -7.71
CA THR A 102 -30.26 -18.68 -7.44
C THR A 102 -30.22 -19.17 -5.99
N VAL A 103 -29.15 -18.87 -5.24
CA VAL A 103 -29.01 -19.24 -3.82
C VAL A 103 -29.62 -18.17 -2.91
N PHE A 104 -29.52 -16.90 -3.33
CA PHE A 104 -29.91 -15.75 -2.51
C PHE A 104 -31.24 -15.10 -2.90
N CYS A 105 -31.89 -15.56 -3.99
CA CYS A 105 -33.20 -15.05 -4.37
C CYS A 105 -34.26 -15.41 -3.31
N PRO A 106 -35.13 -14.47 -2.90
CA PRO A 106 -36.20 -14.77 -1.97
C PRO A 106 -37.15 -15.86 -2.51
N PRO A 107 -37.60 -16.82 -1.67
CA PRO A 107 -38.60 -17.79 -2.07
C PRO A 107 -39.96 -17.12 -2.31
N LEU A 108 -40.87 -17.85 -2.96
CA LEU A 108 -42.27 -17.46 -3.06
C LEU A 108 -42.87 -17.26 -1.66
N ARG A 109 -43.81 -16.32 -1.56
CA ARG A 109 -44.56 -16.11 -0.31
C ARG A 109 -45.47 -17.30 -0.05
N PHE A 110 -45.75 -17.54 1.23
CA PHE A 110 -46.79 -18.48 1.62
C PHE A 110 -48.15 -17.81 1.45
N ASP A 111 -49.07 -18.49 0.80
CA ASP A 111 -50.45 -18.05 0.63
C ASP A 111 -51.37 -18.77 1.62
N TYR A 112 -52.52 -18.14 1.93
CA TYR A 112 -53.59 -18.80 2.67
C TYR A 112 -54.11 -20.00 1.87
N HIS A 113 -54.23 -21.15 2.52
CA HIS A 113 -54.80 -22.36 1.94
C HIS A 113 -56.14 -22.65 2.61
N PRO A 114 -57.27 -22.38 1.94
CA PRO A 114 -58.61 -22.63 2.48
C PRO A 114 -58.80 -24.07 2.94
N HIS A 115 -59.43 -24.24 4.10
CA HIS A 115 -59.89 -25.54 4.59
C HIS A 115 -61.40 -25.68 4.36
N ASP A 116 -61.85 -26.80 3.80
CA ASP A 116 -63.28 -27.10 3.55
C ASP A 116 -64.08 -26.02 2.81
N GLY A 117 -63.44 -25.31 1.87
CA GLY A 117 -64.11 -24.30 1.04
C GLY A 117 -64.30 -22.95 1.73
N ASP A 118 -63.56 -22.67 2.80
CA ASP A 118 -63.54 -21.35 3.44
C ASP A 118 -63.19 -20.23 2.43
N GLU A 119 -64.08 -19.24 2.31
CA GLU A 119 -63.94 -18.12 1.39
C GLU A 119 -63.30 -16.89 2.05
N VAL A 120 -63.10 -16.91 3.37
CA VAL A 120 -62.60 -15.77 4.14
C VAL A 120 -61.09 -15.86 4.33
N ALA A 121 -60.35 -14.95 3.69
CA ALA A 121 -58.88 -14.86 3.77
C ALA A 121 -58.37 -13.66 4.59
N GLU A 122 -59.28 -12.96 5.28
CA GLU A 122 -59.03 -11.74 6.04
C GLU A 122 -59.39 -11.93 7.51
N ILE A 123 -58.87 -11.08 8.38
CA ILE A 123 -59.20 -11.11 9.80
C ILE A 123 -60.58 -10.49 9.98
N CYS A 124 -61.56 -11.24 10.50
CA CYS A 124 -62.89 -10.73 10.82
C CYS A 124 -63.01 -10.40 12.30
N VAL A 125 -63.34 -9.15 12.63
CA VAL A 125 -63.57 -8.67 14.01
C VAL A 125 -65.06 -8.49 14.26
N GLU A 126 -65.77 -9.62 14.38
CA GLU A 126 -67.18 -9.65 14.77
C GLU A 126 -67.38 -9.20 16.22
N MET A 127 -68.59 -8.75 16.57
CA MET A 127 -68.89 -8.15 17.88
C MET A 127 -68.59 -9.14 19.02
N GLU A 128 -68.88 -10.42 18.78
CA GLU A 128 -68.69 -11.56 19.70
C GLU A 128 -67.21 -11.84 19.99
N LEU A 129 -66.31 -11.46 19.07
CA LEU A 129 -64.86 -11.71 19.17
C LEU A 129 -64.08 -10.49 19.68
N ARG A 130 -64.73 -9.31 19.79
CA ARG A 130 -64.06 -8.06 20.17
C ARG A 130 -63.38 -8.13 21.53
N ASP A 131 -64.03 -8.77 22.51
CA ASP A 131 -63.52 -8.90 23.87
C ASP A 131 -62.27 -9.81 23.96
N GLU A 132 -62.00 -10.62 22.93
CA GLU A 132 -60.76 -11.40 22.83
C GLU A 132 -59.70 -10.68 21.97
N ILE A 133 -60.11 -10.11 20.84
CA ILE A 133 -59.19 -9.51 19.86
C ILE A 133 -58.58 -8.21 20.38
N LEU A 134 -59.35 -7.36 21.04
CA LEU A 134 -58.86 -6.05 21.50
C LEU A 134 -57.77 -6.17 22.59
N PRO A 135 -57.92 -6.99 23.65
CA PRO A 135 -56.85 -7.21 24.62
C PRO A 135 -55.62 -7.86 23.98
N ARG A 136 -55.82 -8.74 23.00
CA ARG A 136 -54.71 -9.37 22.25
C ARG A 136 -53.92 -8.34 21.44
N ALA A 137 -54.58 -7.42 20.76
CA ALA A 137 -53.95 -6.33 20.03
C ALA A 137 -53.13 -5.43 20.98
N GLN A 138 -53.69 -5.07 22.13
CA GLN A 138 -52.99 -4.30 23.17
C GLN A 138 -51.76 -5.03 23.71
N ASN A 139 -51.87 -6.34 23.98
CA ASN A 139 -50.73 -7.14 24.44
C ASN A 139 -49.61 -7.19 23.39
N ILE A 140 -49.95 -7.35 22.10
CA ILE A 140 -48.99 -7.35 21.00
C ILE A 140 -48.29 -5.99 20.92
N GLN A 141 -49.03 -4.87 21.03
CA GLN A 141 -48.45 -3.53 21.04
C GLN A 141 -47.46 -3.34 22.19
N SER A 142 -47.85 -3.65 23.43
CA SER A 142 -46.96 -3.48 24.59
C SER A 142 -45.69 -4.33 24.48
N ARG A 143 -45.82 -5.55 23.91
CA ARG A 143 -44.67 -6.41 23.65
C ARG A 143 -43.77 -5.88 22.54
N LEU A 144 -44.37 -5.30 21.50
CA LEU A 144 -43.64 -4.66 20.40
C LEU A 144 -42.81 -3.50 20.94
N ASP A 145 -43.41 -2.60 21.72
CA ASP A 145 -42.73 -1.45 22.33
C ASP A 145 -41.53 -1.87 23.18
N ARG A 146 -41.72 -2.85 24.07
CA ARG A 146 -40.64 -3.39 24.91
C ARG A 146 -39.52 -4.01 24.06
N GLN A 147 -39.90 -4.82 23.07
CA GLN A 147 -38.92 -5.51 22.22
C GLN A 147 -38.14 -4.52 21.34
N THR A 148 -38.74 -3.39 20.95
CA THR A 148 -38.08 -2.35 20.15
C THR A 148 -36.92 -1.76 20.94
N ILE A 149 -37.18 -1.36 22.19
CA ILE A 149 -36.17 -0.82 23.10
C ILE A 149 -35.02 -1.83 23.31
N GLU A 150 -35.35 -3.08 23.66
CA GLU A 150 -34.33 -4.14 23.89
C GLU A 150 -33.47 -4.43 22.65
N THR A 151 -34.06 -4.34 21.45
CA THR A 151 -33.33 -4.60 20.21
C THR A 151 -32.47 -3.41 19.78
N GLU A 152 -32.90 -2.18 20.05
CA GLU A 152 -32.10 -0.97 19.79
C GLU A 152 -30.84 -0.93 20.67
N GLU A 153 -30.95 -1.33 21.95
CA GLU A 153 -29.81 -1.42 22.88
C GLU A 153 -28.76 -2.47 22.50
N THR A 154 -29.15 -3.51 21.76
CA THR A 154 -28.26 -4.58 21.32
C THR A 154 -27.67 -4.33 19.93
N SER A 155 -28.02 -3.22 19.28
CA SER A 155 -27.51 -2.89 17.95
C SER A 155 -25.97 -2.74 17.97
N PRO A 156 -25.24 -3.55 17.18
CA PRO A 156 -23.78 -3.49 17.20
C PRO A 156 -23.28 -2.23 16.49
N SER A 157 -22.75 -1.26 17.24
CA SER A 157 -22.06 -0.09 16.69
C SER A 157 -20.68 -0.47 16.16
N THR A 158 -20.47 -0.36 14.84
CA THR A 158 -19.20 -0.73 14.19
C THR A 158 -18.05 0.26 14.45
N GLU A 159 -18.31 1.36 15.17
CA GLU A 159 -17.30 2.39 15.45
C GLU A 159 -16.14 1.88 16.32
N SER A 160 -16.39 1.03 17.33
CA SER A 160 -15.31 0.54 18.22
C SER A 160 -14.34 -0.45 17.56
N LEU A 161 -14.71 -1.06 16.42
CA LEU A 161 -13.83 -1.94 15.63
C LEU A 161 -12.81 -1.15 14.79
N LYS A 162 -13.12 0.10 14.41
CA LYS A 162 -12.22 0.93 13.59
C LYS A 162 -11.05 1.48 14.42
N SER A 163 -11.31 1.81 15.69
CA SER A 163 -10.39 2.48 16.61
C SER A 163 -9.22 1.62 17.10
N THR A 164 -9.29 0.30 16.96
CA THR A 164 -8.23 -0.62 17.43
C THR A 164 -7.08 -0.80 16.45
N SER A 165 -7.18 -0.24 15.24
CA SER A 165 -6.20 -0.43 14.15
C SER A 165 -5.11 0.65 14.03
N SER A 166 -5.23 1.78 14.74
CA SER A 166 -4.53 3.02 14.39
C SER A 166 -3.19 3.30 15.11
N ASP A 167 -2.46 2.30 15.66
CA ASP A 167 -1.18 2.58 16.35
C ASP A 167 -0.03 1.61 15.95
N PRO A 168 0.99 2.06 15.19
CA PRO A 168 2.02 1.19 14.59
C PRO A 168 3.16 0.74 15.53
N GLY A 169 3.02 0.85 16.85
CA GLY A 169 4.03 0.39 17.82
C GLY A 169 4.19 -1.14 17.92
N SER A 170 5.28 -1.68 17.36
CA SER A 170 5.56 -3.12 17.16
C SER A 170 5.81 -4.00 18.41
N ARG A 171 5.54 -3.54 19.64
CA ARG A 171 5.93 -4.27 20.87
C ARG A 171 4.84 -5.09 21.57
N GLN A 172 3.62 -5.18 21.04
CA GLN A 172 2.52 -5.91 21.71
C GLN A 172 1.60 -6.70 20.75
N ALA A 173 2.13 -7.29 19.68
CA ALA A 173 1.33 -8.03 18.68
C ALA A 173 0.44 -9.14 19.29
N GLY A 174 0.96 -9.94 20.24
CA GLY A 174 0.20 -11.01 20.90
C GLY A 174 -0.96 -10.48 21.75
N ARG A 175 -0.74 -9.40 22.51
CA ARG A 175 -1.77 -8.76 23.35
C ARG A 175 -2.85 -8.09 22.49
N ARG A 176 -2.45 -7.45 21.39
CA ARG A 176 -3.38 -6.83 20.41
C ARG A 176 -4.26 -7.88 19.74
N ARG A 177 -3.69 -9.02 19.34
CA ARG A 177 -4.45 -10.12 18.75
C ARG A 177 -5.48 -10.70 19.73
N GLY A 178 -5.09 -10.90 21.00
CA GLY A 178 -6.02 -11.35 22.04
C GLY A 178 -7.17 -10.36 22.24
N GLN A 179 -6.85 -9.07 22.37
CA GLN A 179 -7.86 -8.01 22.52
C GLN A 179 -8.80 -7.91 21.30
N GLN A 180 -8.27 -8.05 20.09
CA GLN A 180 -9.06 -8.08 18.87
C GLN A 180 -10.03 -9.26 18.88
N GLN A 181 -9.55 -10.46 19.24
CA GLN A 181 -10.40 -11.66 19.30
C GLN A 181 -11.52 -11.54 20.35
N GLU A 182 -11.22 -10.98 21.52
CA GLU A 182 -12.22 -10.68 22.55
C GLU A 182 -13.28 -9.70 22.04
N THR A 183 -12.84 -8.67 21.32
CA THR A 183 -13.72 -7.67 20.69
C THR A 183 -14.62 -8.33 19.64
N GLU A 184 -14.06 -9.09 18.70
CA GLU A 184 -14.81 -9.83 17.68
C GLU A 184 -15.84 -10.79 18.31
N THR A 185 -15.46 -11.50 19.36
CA THR A 185 -16.35 -12.43 20.09
C THR A 185 -17.54 -11.69 20.71
N PHE A 186 -17.28 -10.54 21.34
CA PHE A 186 -18.33 -9.68 21.87
C PHE A 186 -19.27 -9.20 20.77
N TYR A 187 -18.73 -8.72 19.63
CA TYR A 187 -19.52 -8.26 18.49
C TYR A 187 -20.41 -9.36 17.90
N LEU A 188 -19.90 -10.57 17.73
CA LEU A 188 -20.68 -11.70 17.23
C LEU A 188 -21.81 -12.07 18.18
N THR A 189 -21.56 -12.04 19.49
CA THR A 189 -22.58 -12.29 20.53
C THR A 189 -23.70 -11.25 20.44
N LYS A 190 -23.34 -9.96 20.38
CA LYS A 190 -24.32 -8.87 20.26
C LYS A 190 -25.08 -8.90 18.94
N LEU A 191 -24.42 -9.23 17.84
CA LEU A 191 -25.08 -9.42 16.54
C LEU A 191 -26.13 -10.53 16.60
N GLN A 192 -25.83 -11.65 17.26
CA GLN A 192 -26.79 -12.75 17.45
C GLN A 192 -28.01 -12.32 18.27
N GLU A 193 -27.80 -11.59 19.37
CA GLU A 193 -28.89 -11.01 20.18
C GLU A 193 -29.75 -10.07 19.36
N TYR A 194 -29.13 -9.13 18.64
CA TYR A 194 -29.80 -8.16 17.77
C TYR A 194 -30.63 -8.84 16.67
N LEU A 195 -30.06 -9.82 15.96
CA LEU A 195 -30.78 -10.54 14.90
C LEU A 195 -31.97 -11.33 15.46
N SER A 196 -31.83 -11.90 16.66
CA SER A 196 -32.93 -12.60 17.35
C SER A 196 -34.04 -11.64 17.73
N GLY A 197 -33.71 -10.48 18.32
CA GLY A 197 -34.66 -9.42 18.65
C GLY A 197 -35.39 -8.88 17.43
N ARG A 198 -34.65 -8.57 16.35
CA ARG A 198 -35.20 -8.08 15.08
C ARG A 198 -36.17 -9.09 14.43
N SER A 199 -35.92 -10.39 14.55
CA SER A 199 -36.83 -11.44 14.08
C SER A 199 -38.16 -11.43 14.85
N ILE A 200 -38.11 -11.26 16.19
CA ILE A 200 -39.31 -11.15 17.02
C ILE A 200 -40.08 -9.87 16.67
N LEU A 201 -39.38 -8.75 16.52
CA LEU A 201 -39.98 -7.48 16.09
C LEU A 201 -40.73 -7.62 14.78
N ALA A 202 -40.11 -8.16 13.73
CA ALA A 202 -40.76 -8.35 12.44
C ALA A 202 -42.07 -9.16 12.55
N LYS A 203 -42.10 -10.20 13.40
CA LYS A 203 -43.29 -11.02 13.63
C LYS A 203 -44.38 -10.31 14.42
N LEU A 204 -44.01 -9.53 15.44
CA LEU A 204 -44.97 -8.76 16.24
C LEU A 204 -45.56 -7.62 15.42
N GLN A 205 -44.71 -6.91 14.68
CA GLN A 205 -45.08 -5.82 13.77
C GLN A 205 -46.10 -6.30 12.73
N ALA A 206 -45.80 -7.39 12.03
CA ALA A 206 -46.71 -7.93 11.00
C ALA A 206 -48.08 -8.35 11.59
N LYS A 207 -48.11 -8.91 12.81
CA LYS A 207 -49.38 -9.24 13.49
C LYS A 207 -50.14 -7.99 13.94
N HIS A 208 -49.42 -6.99 14.42
CA HIS A 208 -50.00 -5.73 14.86
C HIS A 208 -50.65 -4.99 13.69
N GLU A 209 -49.94 -4.86 12.56
CA GLU A 209 -50.43 -4.25 11.33
C GLU A 209 -51.70 -4.97 10.83
N LYS A 210 -51.68 -6.31 10.78
CA LYS A 210 -52.86 -7.09 10.37
C LYS A 210 -54.08 -6.90 11.28
N LEU A 211 -53.88 -6.71 12.59
CA LEU A 211 -54.97 -6.44 13.53
C LEU A 211 -55.44 -4.98 13.51
N GLN A 212 -54.61 -4.04 13.06
CA GLN A 212 -55.03 -2.65 12.84
C GLN A 212 -55.81 -2.48 11.55
N GLU A 213 -55.53 -3.30 10.53
CA GLU A 213 -56.26 -3.32 9.25
C GLU A 213 -57.67 -3.90 9.38
N ALA A 214 -57.94 -4.69 10.42
CA ALA A 214 -59.17 -5.46 10.64
C ALA A 214 -60.16 -4.76 11.59
#